data_AF-A0A1G4UPU5-F1
#
_entry.id   AF-A0A1G4UPU5-F1
#
_cell.length_a   1.000
_cell.length_b   1.000
_cell.length_c   1.000
_cell.angle_alpha   90.00
_cell.angle_beta   90.00
_cell.angle_gamma   90.00
#
_symmetry.space_group_name_H-M   'P 1'
#
loop_
_entity.id
_entity.type
_entity.pdbx_description
1 polymer ?
#
loop_
_entity_poly.entity_id
_entity_poly.type
_entity_poly.pdbx_seq_one_letter_code
_entity_poly.pdbx_strand_id
1 'polypeptide(L)'
;MTKIINLDAFVKPSPVTLDIDGVKHPMATATLDTFFANAKDLEDLKLDGGPVKELQVMIRMINRAFPSLTEAQIRSWSLEQLNGIAEIARTASGEVVEEAPAADQVGKAPSAS
;
A
#
# COMPACT_ATOMS: atom_id res chain seq x y z
N MET A 1 8.69 -29.20 -24.43
CA MET A 1 8.27 -29.22 -23.02
C MET A 1 7.40 -28.00 -22.76
N THR A 2 6.22 -28.20 -22.17
CA THR A 2 5.31 -27.10 -21.82
C THR A 2 5.46 -26.80 -20.34
N LYS A 3 5.68 -25.53 -19.98
CA LYS A 3 5.68 -25.08 -18.58
C LYS A 3 4.26 -24.61 -18.23
N ILE A 4 3.68 -25.17 -17.17
CA ILE A 4 2.41 -24.74 -16.61
C ILE A 4 2.72 -23.82 -15.42
N ILE A 5 2.16 -22.61 -15.42
CA ILE A 5 2.32 -21.63 -14.35
C ILE A 5 0.95 -21.45 -13.68
N ASN A 6 0.89 -21.68 -12.36
CA ASN A 6 -0.31 -21.42 -11.57
C ASN A 6 -0.24 -20.00 -10.99
N LEU A 7 -1.15 -19.12 -11.41
CA LEU A 7 -1.20 -17.73 -10.95
C LEU A 7 -1.72 -17.61 -9.51
N ASP A 8 -2.54 -18.57 -9.04
CA ASP A 8 -3.09 -18.55 -7.69
C ASP A 8 -2.00 -18.74 -6.63
N ALA A 9 -0.88 -19.36 -7.00
CA ALA A 9 0.29 -19.52 -6.13
C ALA A 9 0.95 -18.18 -5.75
N PHE A 10 0.62 -17.09 -6.45
CA PHE A 10 1.17 -15.76 -6.19
C PHE A 10 0.25 -14.88 -5.31
N VAL A 11 -1.00 -15.30 -5.09
CA VAL A 11 -1.94 -14.55 -4.25
C VAL A 11 -1.54 -14.70 -2.79
N LYS A 12 -0.99 -13.63 -2.20
CA LYS A 12 -0.76 -13.55 -0.76
C LYS A 12 -2.00 -13.01 -0.07
N PRO A 13 -2.37 -13.52 1.12
CA PRO A 13 -3.44 -12.95 1.90
C PRO A 13 -3.14 -11.48 2.21
N SER A 14 -4.18 -10.66 2.26
CA SER A 14 -4.06 -9.22 2.49
C SER A 14 -3.37 -8.99 3.85
N PRO A 15 -2.16 -8.40 3.88
CA PRO A 15 -1.30 -8.47 5.05
C PRO A 15 -1.71 -7.49 6.17
N VAL A 16 -2.65 -6.58 5.90
CA VAL A 16 -3.02 -5.50 6.82
C VAL A 16 -4.51 -5.54 7.14
N THR A 17 -4.82 -5.42 8.43
CA THR A 17 -6.18 -5.20 8.94
C THR A 17 -6.12 -4.06 9.93
N LEU A 18 -6.94 -3.03 9.73
CA LEU A 18 -7.09 -1.95 10.71
C LEU A 18 -8.11 -2.37 11.77
N ASP A 19 -7.84 -2.03 13.02
CA ASP A 19 -8.79 -2.16 14.13
C ASP A 19 -9.17 -0.74 14.58
N ILE A 20 -10.44 -0.38 14.37
CA ILE A 20 -10.97 0.93 14.69
C ILE A 20 -12.19 0.70 15.58
N ASP A 21 -12.11 1.15 16.83
CA ASP A 21 -13.17 0.98 17.83
C ASP A 21 -13.63 -0.48 18.00
N GLY A 22 -12.73 -1.45 17.83
CA GLY A 22 -13.03 -2.89 17.92
C GLY A 22 -13.62 -3.49 16.64
N VAL A 23 -13.76 -2.71 15.57
CA VAL A 23 -14.21 -3.16 14.26
C VAL A 23 -13.00 -3.39 13.36
N LYS A 24 -12.93 -4.58 12.77
CA LYS A 24 -11.85 -4.98 11.88
C LYS A 24 -12.16 -4.60 10.43
N HIS A 25 -11.22 -3.88 9.82
CA HIS A 25 -11.26 -3.43 8.44
C HIS A 25 -10.10 -4.08 7.67
N PRO A 26 -10.32 -5.27 7.08
CA PRO A 26 -9.29 -5.93 6.30
C PRO A 26 -9.00 -5.14 5.02
N MET A 27 -7.72 -5.08 4.65
CA MET A 27 -7.31 -4.50 3.38
C MET A 27 -7.80 -5.37 2.21
N ALA A 28 -8.22 -4.77 1.10
CA ALA A 28 -8.51 -5.47 -0.13
C ALA A 28 -7.21 -5.84 -0.87
N THR A 29 -7.21 -6.98 -1.55
CA THR A 29 -6.10 -7.36 -2.43
C THR A 29 -5.98 -6.33 -3.55
N ALA A 30 -4.80 -5.73 -3.70
CA ALA A 30 -4.55 -4.77 -4.76
C ALA A 30 -4.64 -5.45 -6.14
N THR A 31 -5.36 -4.80 -7.05
CA THR A 31 -5.50 -5.23 -8.45
C THR A 31 -4.83 -4.24 -9.39
N LEU A 32 -4.63 -4.62 -10.65
CA LEU A 32 -4.15 -3.68 -11.67
C LEU A 32 -5.09 -2.46 -11.82
N ASP A 33 -6.40 -2.65 -11.67
CA ASP A 33 -7.37 -1.55 -11.73
C ASP A 33 -7.16 -0.56 -10.57
N THR A 34 -6.86 -1.08 -9.38
CA THR A 34 -6.53 -0.24 -8.20
C THR A 34 -5.25 0.54 -8.45
N PHE A 35 -4.22 -0.12 -9.00
CA PHE A 35 -2.96 0.52 -9.38
C PHE A 35 -3.18 1.65 -10.39
N PHE A 36 -3.92 1.40 -11.47
CA PHE A 36 -4.18 2.43 -12.48
C PHE A 36 -4.99 3.61 -11.93
N ALA A 37 -5.97 3.34 -11.06
CA ALA A 37 -6.74 4.39 -10.42
C ALA A 37 -5.86 5.26 -9.50
N ASN A 38 -4.96 4.64 -8.73
CA ASN A 38 -4.01 5.34 -7.88
C ASN A 38 -2.99 6.14 -8.70
N ALA A 39 -2.43 5.55 -9.76
CA ALA A 39 -1.50 6.22 -10.66
C ALA A 39 -2.14 7.44 -11.32
N LYS A 40 -3.37 7.30 -11.81
CA LYS A 40 -4.14 8.40 -12.39
C LYS A 40 -4.39 9.53 -11.40
N ASP A 41 -4.78 9.21 -10.17
CA ASP A 41 -4.98 10.21 -9.12
C ASP A 41 -3.69 11.01 -8.83
N LEU A 42 -2.53 10.34 -8.83
CA LEU A 42 -1.23 10.97 -8.64
C LEU A 42 -0.78 11.81 -9.84
N GLU A 43 -1.07 11.36 -11.07
CA GLU A 43 -0.83 12.14 -12.28
C GLU A 43 -1.68 13.42 -12.30
N ASP A 44 -2.96 13.31 -11.94
CA ASP A 44 -3.88 14.44 -11.90
C ASP A 44 -3.43 15.49 -10.84
N LEU A 45 -2.80 15.05 -9.73
CA LEU A 45 -2.17 15.96 -8.78
C LEU A 45 -0.96 16.71 -9.35
N LYS A 46 -0.17 16.10 -10.23
CA LYS A 46 0.99 16.79 -10.83
C LYS A 46 0.56 17.92 -11.78
N LEU A 47 -0.61 17.78 -12.40
CA LEU A 47 -1.13 18.75 -13.38
C LEU A 47 -1.77 19.97 -12.72
N ASP A 48 -2.52 19.78 -11.63
CA ASP A 48 -3.24 20.85 -10.94
C ASP A 48 -3.39 20.51 -9.44
N GLY A 49 -2.25 20.31 -8.78
CA GLY A 49 -2.16 19.88 -7.38
C GLY A 49 -2.26 21.04 -6.39
N GLY A 50 -3.02 20.80 -5.32
CA GLY A 50 -3.03 21.67 -4.15
C GLY A 50 -3.34 20.86 -2.89
N PRO A 51 -3.09 21.39 -1.67
CA PRO A 51 -3.16 20.62 -0.43
C PRO A 51 -4.50 19.90 -0.22
N VAL A 52 -5.61 20.54 -0.60
CA VAL A 52 -6.94 19.94 -0.49
C VAL A 52 -7.12 18.73 -1.41
N LYS A 53 -6.63 18.82 -2.65
CA LYS A 53 -6.73 17.71 -3.61
C LYS A 53 -5.83 16.55 -3.22
N GLU A 54 -4.67 16.84 -2.66
CA GLU A 54 -3.75 15.82 -2.13
C GLU A 54 -4.45 14.98 -1.05
N LEU A 55 -5.06 15.63 -0.06
CA LEU A 55 -5.83 14.94 0.98
C LEU A 55 -7.00 14.13 0.40
N GLN A 56 -7.70 14.66 -0.61
CA GLN A 56 -8.78 13.92 -1.28
C GLN A 56 -8.26 12.67 -2.00
N VAL A 57 -7.09 12.74 -2.63
CA VAL A 57 -6.44 11.58 -3.25
C VAL A 57 -6.09 10.54 -2.19
N MET A 58 -5.52 10.96 -1.06
CA MET A 58 -5.18 10.05 0.04
C MET A 58 -6.42 9.32 0.57
N ILE A 59 -7.53 10.05 0.77
CA ILE A 59 -8.81 9.45 1.18
C ILE A 59 -9.28 8.41 0.16
N ARG A 60 -9.20 8.70 -1.15
CA ARG A 60 -9.58 7.73 -2.20
C ARG A 60 -8.70 6.49 -2.19
N MET A 61 -7.39 6.66 -2.05
CA MET A 61 -6.45 5.54 -1.97
C MET A 61 -6.73 4.64 -0.77
N ILE A 62 -6.96 5.24 0.41
CA ILE A 62 -7.31 4.51 1.63
C ILE A 62 -8.64 3.77 1.46
N ASN A 63 -9.65 4.40 0.87
CA ASN A 63 -10.96 3.76 0.65
C ASN A 63 -10.85 2.56 -0.30
N ARG A 64 -10.05 2.66 -1.37
CA ARG A 64 -9.76 1.50 -2.25
C ARG A 64 -9.05 0.38 -1.50
N ALA A 65 -8.09 0.72 -0.63
CA ALA A 65 -7.38 -0.25 0.19
C ALA A 65 -8.28 -0.87 1.27
N PHE A 66 -9.21 -0.11 1.85
CA PHE A 66 -10.07 -0.53 2.96
C PHE A 66 -11.54 -0.21 2.64
N PRO A 67 -12.20 -0.99 1.76
CA PRO A 67 -13.52 -0.66 1.24
C PRO A 67 -14.65 -0.74 2.27
N SER A 68 -14.38 -1.29 3.46
CA SER A 68 -15.32 -1.29 4.58
C SER A 68 -15.35 0.04 5.35
N LEU A 69 -14.41 0.95 5.08
CA LEU A 69 -14.39 2.28 5.68
C LEU A 69 -15.27 3.24 4.90
N THR A 70 -16.05 4.04 5.63
CA THR A 70 -16.77 5.16 5.05
C THR A 70 -15.87 6.38 4.90
N GLU A 71 -16.16 7.22 3.92
CA GLU A 71 -15.43 8.48 3.74
C GLU A 71 -15.53 9.39 4.99
N ALA A 72 -16.68 9.38 5.66
CA ALA A 72 -16.90 10.14 6.89
C ALA A 72 -15.96 9.70 8.02
N GLN A 73 -15.73 8.40 8.18
CA GLN A 73 -14.75 7.88 9.16
C GLN A 73 -13.34 8.36 8.83
N ILE A 74 -12.91 8.24 7.57
CA ILE A 74 -11.57 8.66 7.15
C ILE A 74 -11.37 10.18 7.36
N ARG A 75 -12.40 10.99 7.07
CA ARG A 75 -12.36 12.46 7.28
C ARG A 75 -12.30 12.88 8.75
N SER A 76 -12.65 11.98 9.68
CA SER A 76 -12.55 12.26 11.12
C SER A 76 -11.13 12.09 11.66
N TRP A 77 -10.23 11.48 10.88
CA TRP A 77 -8.86 11.22 11.29
C TRP A 77 -8.00 12.49 11.31
N SER A 78 -6.99 12.47 12.17
CA SER A 78 -5.90 13.44 12.09
C SER A 78 -5.10 13.27 10.80
N LEU A 79 -4.38 14.33 10.41
CA LEU A 79 -3.48 14.27 9.24
C LEU A 79 -2.38 13.22 9.40
N GLU A 80 -1.87 13.02 10.62
CA GLU A 80 -0.86 12.01 10.91
C GLU A 80 -1.38 10.59 10.66
N GLN A 81 -2.60 10.29 11.13
CA GLN A 81 -3.27 9.02 10.86
C GLN A 81 -3.52 8.83 9.37
N LEU A 82 -4.01 9.85 8.66
CA LEU A 82 -4.24 9.76 7.22
C LEU A 82 -2.96 9.43 6.45
N ASN A 83 -1.86 10.12 6.78
CA ASN A 83 -0.56 9.91 6.14
C ASN A 83 -0.01 8.52 6.41
N GLY A 84 0.01 8.09 7.68
CA GLY A 84 0.53 6.78 8.06
C GLY A 84 -0.26 5.63 7.41
N ILE A 85 -1.59 5.72 7.39
CA ILE A 85 -2.43 4.68 6.77
C ILE A 85 -2.27 4.66 5.24
N ALA A 86 -2.16 5.82 4.58
CA ALA A 86 -1.92 5.88 3.14
C ALA A 86 -0.56 5.26 2.77
N GLU A 87 0.48 5.49 3.57
CA GLU A 87 1.80 4.88 3.37
C GLU A 87 1.76 3.36 3.56
N ILE A 88 1.19 2.88 4.67
CA ILE A 88 1.01 1.44 4.93
C ILE A 88 0.26 0.77 3.79
N ALA A 89 -0.83 1.37 3.31
CA ALA A 89 -1.62 0.82 2.21
C ALA A 89 -0.80 0.66 0.92
N ARG A 90 0.07 1.63 0.60
CA ARG A 90 0.92 1.60 -0.61
C ARG A 90 2.08 0.61 -0.51
N THR A 91 2.67 0.46 0.67
CA THR A 91 3.74 -0.53 0.88
C THR A 91 3.17 -1.94 0.90
N ALA A 92 2.05 -2.15 1.59
CA ALA A 92 1.39 -3.45 1.69
C ALA A 92 0.81 -3.93 0.35
N SER A 93 0.38 -3.01 -0.53
CA SER A 93 -0.08 -3.34 -1.88
C SER A 93 1.06 -3.68 -2.84
N GLY A 94 2.32 -3.46 -2.44
CA GLY A 94 3.49 -3.61 -3.30
C GLY A 94 3.64 -2.49 -4.34
N GLU A 95 2.84 -1.43 -4.23
CA GLU A 95 2.98 -0.23 -5.08
C GLU A 95 4.26 0.54 -4.78
N VAL A 96 4.69 0.50 -3.52
CA VAL A 96 5.98 1.01 -3.06
C VAL A 96 6.75 -0.15 -2.48
N VAL A 97 7.89 -0.45 -3.08
CA VAL A 97 8.85 -1.38 -2.50
C VAL A 97 9.72 -0.55 -1.56
N GLU A 98 9.65 -0.80 -0.25
CA GLU A 98 10.69 -0.32 0.66
C GLU A 98 12.03 -0.85 0.16
N GLU A 99 12.97 0.04 -0.15
CA GLU A 99 14.36 -0.38 -0.30
C GLU A 99 14.80 -0.95 1.04
N ALA A 100 14.86 -2.29 1.14
CA ALA A 100 15.48 -2.93 2.29
C ALA A 100 16.88 -2.32 2.44
N PRO A 101 17.29 -1.86 3.64
CA PRO A 101 18.67 -1.46 3.85
C PRO A 101 19.55 -2.64 3.41
N ALA A 102 20.49 -2.37 2.50
CA ALA A 102 21.35 -3.38 1.91
C ALA A 102 21.88 -4.29 3.01
N ALA A 103 21.49 -5.58 2.95
CA ALA A 103 22.01 -6.57 3.86
C ALA A 103 23.53 -6.60 3.70
N ASP A 104 24.24 -6.12 4.73
CA ASP A 104 25.69 -6.21 4.84
C ASP A 104 26.11 -7.65 4.50
N GLN A 105 27.00 -7.75 3.51
CA GLN A 105 27.52 -9.01 3.04
C GLN A 105 28.23 -9.72 4.20
N VAL A 106 27.61 -10.77 4.74
CA VAL A 106 28.28 -11.78 5.57
C VAL A 106 29.18 -12.61 4.66
N GLY A 107 30.32 -12.03 4.29
CA GLY A 107 31.44 -12.73 3.69
C GLY A 107 32.45 -13.09 4.76
N LYS A 108 32.29 -14.27 5.37
CA LYS A 108 33.36 -14.93 6.12
C LYS A 108 34.59 -15.06 5.20
N ALA A 109 35.66 -14.32 5.49
CA ALA A 109 36.99 -14.70 5.00
C ALA A 109 37.46 -15.94 5.79
N PRO A 110 37.92 -17.03 5.14
CA PRO A 110 38.52 -18.15 5.84
C PRO A 110 39.88 -17.74 6.43
N SER A 111 40.15 -18.20 7.65
CA SER A 111 41.44 -18.01 8.31
C SER A 111 42.55 -18.67 7.51
N ALA A 112 43.61 -17.92 7.20
CA ALA A 112 44.88 -18.49 6.81
C ALA A 112 45.77 -18.60 8.06
N SER A 113 46.17 -19.83 8.37
CA SER A 113 47.21 -20.22 9.32
C SER A 113 48.60 -19.71 8.92
#